data_AF-D6TLD8-F1
#
_entry.id   AF-D6TLD8-F1
#
_cell.length_a   1.000
_cell.length_b   1.000
_cell.length_c   1.000
_cell.angle_alpha   90.00
_cell.angle_beta   90.00
_cell.angle_gamma   90.00
#
_symmetry.space_group_name_H-M   'P 1'
#
loop_
_entity.id
_entity.type
_entity.pdbx_description
1 polymer ?
#
loop_
_entity_poly.entity_id
_entity_poly.type
_entity_poly.pdbx_seq_one_letter_code
_entity_poly.pdbx_strand_id
1 'polypeptide(L)'
;MNNDLTHPFQVPSPPPPYSSITHAPMTPSHPSCFAPWAWFRKRSKKVQDNIGCFTLLGALLLCFMCTSASEDTSSDNLLAQQALPAATMQHTQTNPTRLTPTQPLAPPPTPTPIPATTGVNGNPWGYDFNPGQVVTNPNPDFCSYFKCISNFWNGAGYVVQCSDGQYSKSGDRRSTCSRNGGIAQTLYQH
;
A
#
# COMPACT_ATOMS: atom_id res chain seq x y z
N MET A 1 37.95 -19.74 -41.83
CA MET A 1 38.38 -18.35 -41.57
C MET A 1 37.56 -17.46 -42.49
N ASN A 2 36.50 -16.84 -41.98
CA ASN A 2 35.83 -15.70 -42.61
C ASN A 2 35.07 -15.01 -41.48
N ASN A 3 35.75 -14.06 -40.83
CA ASN A 3 35.18 -13.18 -39.82
C ASN A 3 34.50 -12.03 -40.57
N ASP A 4 33.18 -12.11 -40.71
CA ASP A 4 32.37 -11.00 -41.19
C ASP A 4 32.08 -10.08 -39.99
N LEU A 5 32.88 -9.02 -39.91
CA LEU A 5 32.92 -8.07 -38.80
C LEU A 5 32.31 -6.73 -39.26
N THR A 6 31.07 -6.76 -39.72
CA THR A 6 30.39 -5.55 -40.22
C THR A 6 28.89 -5.53 -39.93
N HIS A 7 28.49 -5.89 -38.71
CA HIS A 7 27.16 -5.51 -38.22
C HIS A 7 27.27 -4.21 -37.42
N PRO A 8 26.69 -3.09 -37.89
CA PRO A 8 26.62 -1.87 -37.10
C PRO A 8 25.81 -2.15 -35.83
N PHE A 9 26.38 -1.79 -34.68
CA PHE A 9 25.67 -1.80 -33.41
C PHE A 9 24.42 -0.91 -33.53
N GLN A 10 23.27 -1.55 -33.65
CA GLN A 10 21.99 -0.88 -33.73
C GLN A 10 21.68 -0.37 -32.32
N VAL A 11 21.97 0.92 -32.09
CA VAL A 11 21.63 1.59 -30.83
C VAL A 11 20.12 1.45 -30.63
N PRO A 12 19.65 0.85 -29.53
CA PRO A 12 18.23 0.76 -29.25
C PRO A 12 17.65 2.17 -29.24
N SER A 13 16.62 2.40 -30.06
CA SER A 13 15.90 3.67 -30.07
C SER A 13 15.46 4.01 -28.64
N PRO A 14 15.61 5.26 -28.18
CA PRO A 14 15.12 5.66 -26.87
C PRO A 14 13.62 5.31 -26.78
N PRO A 15 13.16 4.82 -25.62
CA PRO A 15 11.74 4.57 -25.43
C PRO A 15 10.97 5.85 -25.74
N PRO A 16 9.78 5.75 -26.36
CA PRO A 16 8.96 6.94 -26.62
C PRO A 16 8.77 7.71 -25.32
N PRO A 17 8.74 9.05 -25.35
CA PRO A 17 8.43 9.84 -24.16
C PRO A 17 7.13 9.28 -23.59
N TYR A 18 7.18 8.91 -22.31
CA TYR A 18 6.02 8.42 -21.58
C TYR A 18 4.91 9.43 -21.82
N SER A 19 3.96 9.06 -22.67
CA SER A 19 2.76 9.87 -22.87
C SER A 19 2.14 9.86 -21.50
N SER A 20 2.21 11.01 -20.82
CA SER A 20 1.51 11.21 -19.57
C SER A 20 0.07 10.95 -19.93
N ILE A 21 -0.42 9.74 -19.68
CA ILE A 21 -1.83 9.45 -19.84
C ILE A 21 -2.44 10.35 -18.80
N THR A 22 -2.93 11.50 -19.27
CA THR A 22 -3.93 12.27 -18.56
C THR A 22 -5.09 11.30 -18.45
N HIS A 23 -5.04 10.44 -17.44
CA HIS A 23 -6.20 9.75 -16.96
C HIS A 23 -7.13 10.90 -16.62
N ALA A 24 -8.14 11.09 -17.49
CA ALA A 24 -9.33 11.82 -17.12
C ALA A 24 -9.64 11.37 -15.69
N PRO A 25 -9.85 12.29 -14.74
CA PRO A 25 -10.05 11.94 -13.35
C PRO A 25 -11.05 10.80 -13.32
N MET A 26 -10.58 9.59 -13.03
CA MET A 26 -11.45 8.47 -12.79
C MET A 26 -12.16 8.88 -11.52
N THR A 27 -13.35 9.46 -11.72
CA THR A 27 -14.31 9.65 -10.64
C THR A 27 -14.32 8.33 -9.91
N PRO A 28 -13.98 8.31 -8.61
CA PRO A 28 -13.94 7.08 -7.86
C PRO A 28 -15.31 6.45 -8.03
N SER A 29 -15.36 5.33 -8.77
CA SER A 29 -16.50 4.44 -8.76
C SER A 29 -16.48 3.81 -7.39
N HIS A 30 -16.93 4.59 -6.40
CA HIS A 30 -17.31 4.09 -5.11
C HIS A 30 -18.18 2.87 -5.39
N PRO A 31 -17.85 1.68 -4.86
CA PRO A 31 -18.86 0.64 -4.76
C PRO A 31 -20.03 1.32 -4.07
N SER A 32 -21.14 1.32 -4.78
CA SER A 32 -22.40 1.93 -4.41
C SER A 32 -22.74 1.62 -2.96
N CYS A 33 -22.27 2.47 -2.05
CA CYS A 33 -22.98 2.78 -0.84
C CYS A 33 -24.30 3.34 -1.36
N PHE A 34 -25.31 2.47 -1.37
CA PHE A 34 -26.71 2.75 -1.60
C PHE A 34 -26.99 4.20 -1.22
N ALA A 35 -27.06 5.08 -2.22
CA ALA A 35 -27.47 6.46 -2.02
C ALA A 35 -28.97 6.39 -1.78
N PRO A 36 -29.46 6.38 -0.52
CA PRO A 36 -30.88 6.16 -0.23
C PRO A 36 -31.72 7.31 -0.79
N TRP A 37 -31.05 8.44 -1.01
CA TRP A 37 -31.55 9.67 -1.59
C TRP A 37 -32.00 9.58 -3.06
N ALA A 38 -31.38 8.71 -3.87
CA ALA A 38 -31.79 8.57 -5.27
C ALA A 38 -33.11 7.79 -5.40
N TRP A 39 -33.31 6.78 -4.55
CA TRP A 39 -34.56 6.03 -4.47
C TRP A 39 -35.70 6.89 -3.87
N PHE A 40 -35.41 7.69 -2.84
CA PHE A 40 -36.41 8.50 -2.14
C PHE A 40 -37.08 9.56 -3.04
N ARG A 41 -36.35 10.14 -4.01
CA ARG A 41 -36.89 11.15 -4.94
C ARG A 41 -37.87 10.59 -5.98
N LYS A 42 -37.88 9.27 -6.20
CA LYS A 42 -38.78 8.62 -7.18
C LYS A 42 -40.12 8.19 -6.59
N ARG A 43 -40.32 8.39 -5.28
CA ARG A 43 -41.55 8.00 -4.56
C ARG A 43 -42.55 9.16 -4.53
N SER A 44 -43.84 8.84 -4.69
CA SER A 44 -44.95 9.80 -4.70
C SER A 44 -44.98 10.66 -3.42
N LYS A 45 -45.37 11.94 -3.53
CA LYS A 45 -45.47 12.91 -2.40
C LYS A 45 -46.19 12.32 -1.18
N LYS A 46 -47.23 11.51 -1.39
CA LYS A 46 -47.98 10.84 -0.31
C LYS A 46 -47.13 9.87 0.55
N VAL A 47 -46.03 9.36 0.01
CA VAL A 47 -45.11 8.47 0.74
C VAL A 47 -44.01 9.26 1.46
N GLN A 48 -43.67 10.45 0.98
CA GLN A 48 -42.71 11.34 1.66
C GLN A 48 -43.29 11.93 2.95
N ASP A 49 -44.56 12.32 2.93
CA ASP A 49 -45.22 12.91 4.11
C ASP A 49 -45.37 11.89 5.25
N ASN A 50 -45.60 10.61 4.93
CA ASN A 50 -45.73 9.56 5.95
C ASN A 50 -44.38 9.21 6.60
N ILE A 51 -43.29 9.17 5.85
CA ILE A 51 -41.96 8.79 6.40
C ILE A 51 -41.45 9.86 7.36
N GLY A 52 -41.66 11.15 7.08
CA GLY A 52 -41.24 12.24 7.96
C GLY A 52 -41.90 12.20 9.34
N CYS A 53 -43.19 11.87 9.38
CA CYS A 53 -43.94 11.75 10.64
C CYS A 53 -43.48 10.53 11.46
N PHE A 54 -43.25 9.38 10.82
CA PHE A 54 -42.75 8.18 11.49
C PHE A 54 -41.32 8.35 12.04
N THR A 55 -40.44 9.08 11.35
CA THR A 55 -39.09 9.36 11.86
C THR A 55 -39.11 10.31 13.05
N LEU A 56 -40.00 11.32 13.05
CA LEU A 56 -40.16 12.25 14.16
C LEU A 56 -40.72 11.56 15.41
N LEU A 57 -41.78 10.76 15.26
CA LEU A 57 -42.35 9.99 16.36
C LEU A 57 -41.38 8.93 16.89
N GLY A 58 -40.64 8.25 16.00
CA GLY A 58 -39.62 7.27 16.36
C GLY A 58 -38.45 7.89 17.12
N ALA A 59 -37.93 9.05 16.68
CA ALA A 59 -36.88 9.76 17.38
C ALA A 59 -37.36 10.30 18.74
N LEU A 60 -38.61 10.77 18.84
CA LEU A 60 -39.18 11.22 20.11
C LEU A 60 -39.33 10.06 21.11
N LEU A 61 -39.74 8.88 20.64
CA LEU A 61 -39.79 7.65 21.44
C LEU A 61 -38.40 7.15 21.84
N LEU A 62 -37.41 7.24 20.94
CA LEU A 62 -36.03 6.86 21.23
C LEU A 62 -35.40 7.80 22.27
N CYS A 63 -35.66 9.11 22.18
CA CYS A 63 -35.24 10.08 23.19
C CYS A 63 -35.92 9.85 24.54
N PHE A 64 -37.20 9.47 24.57
CA PHE A 64 -37.89 9.13 25.82
C PHE A 64 -37.36 7.85 26.49
N MET A 65 -36.77 6.93 25.73
CA MET A 65 -36.15 5.70 26.26
C MET A 65 -34.68 5.88 26.65
N CYS A 66 -34.05 7.01 26.34
CA CYS A 66 -32.67 7.31 26.74
C CYS A 66 -32.55 8.20 27.99
N THR A 67 -33.66 8.63 28.60
CA THR A 67 -33.65 9.55 29.76
C THR A 67 -33.47 8.87 31.12
N SER A 68 -33.10 7.59 31.17
CA SER A 68 -32.85 6.89 32.44
C SER A 68 -31.57 6.07 32.39
N ALA A 69 -30.42 6.75 32.32
CA ALA A 69 -29.16 6.36 32.94
C ALA A 69 -28.07 7.37 32.52
N SER A 70 -27.60 8.19 33.46
CA SER A 70 -26.16 8.46 33.74
C SER A 70 -26.05 9.68 34.64
N GLU A 71 -25.97 9.41 35.95
CA GLU A 71 -25.27 10.28 36.90
C GLU A 71 -23.76 9.95 36.86
N ASP A 72 -22.96 10.98 37.16
CA ASP A 72 -21.58 10.96 37.66
C ASP A 72 -20.40 10.59 36.73
N THR A 73 -19.66 11.60 36.27
CA THR A 73 -18.50 12.16 37.00
C THR A 73 -17.68 13.06 36.07
N SER A 74 -17.75 14.35 36.37
CA SER A 74 -16.77 15.36 35.98
C SER A 74 -15.51 15.19 36.84
N SER A 75 -14.32 15.27 36.24
CA SER A 75 -13.17 15.92 36.87
C SER A 75 -12.11 16.29 35.84
N ASP A 76 -11.93 17.59 35.75
CA ASP A 76 -10.87 18.32 35.08
C ASP A 76 -9.46 17.77 35.38
N ASN A 77 -8.59 17.80 34.37
CA ASN A 77 -7.17 17.97 34.63
C ASN A 77 -6.53 18.81 33.53
N LEU A 78 -6.66 20.12 33.72
CA LEU A 78 -6.00 21.17 32.95
C LEU A 78 -5.12 21.95 33.93
N LEU A 79 -3.88 21.50 34.11
CA LEU A 79 -2.83 22.31 34.72
C LEU A 79 -1.43 21.82 34.28
N ALA A 80 -0.66 22.81 33.83
CA ALA A 80 0.80 22.89 33.88
C ALA A 80 1.64 22.09 32.87
N GLN A 81 2.03 22.82 31.83
CA GLN A 81 3.42 22.99 31.39
C GLN A 81 4.50 22.27 32.21
N GLN A 82 5.30 21.44 31.53
CA GLN A 82 6.72 21.33 31.86
C GLN A 82 7.54 21.12 30.58
N ALA A 83 8.54 21.98 30.41
CA ALA A 83 9.51 21.95 29.35
C ALA A 83 10.75 21.12 29.75
N LEU A 84 11.36 20.47 28.75
CA LEU A 84 12.67 19.78 28.71
C LEU A 84 12.83 18.47 29.53
N PRO A 85 13.71 17.52 29.10
CA PRO A 85 14.87 17.69 28.22
C PRO A 85 14.89 16.82 26.95
N ALA A 86 15.80 17.18 26.04
CA ALA A 86 16.24 16.34 24.93
C ALA A 86 16.70 14.97 25.45
N ALA A 87 15.99 13.91 25.05
CA ALA A 87 16.47 12.54 25.24
C ALA A 87 17.56 12.26 24.20
N THR A 88 18.80 12.30 24.68
CA THR A 88 19.97 11.70 24.05
C THR A 88 19.66 10.29 23.55
N MET A 89 19.99 10.00 22.29
CA MET A 89 20.02 8.65 21.74
C MET A 89 20.96 7.77 22.59
N GLN A 90 20.40 6.93 23.47
CA GLN A 90 21.15 5.81 24.02
C GLN A 90 21.11 4.67 23.01
N HIS A 91 22.22 4.52 22.28
CA HIS A 91 22.60 3.27 21.65
C HIS A 91 22.40 2.12 22.65
N THR A 92 21.57 1.15 22.30
CA THR A 92 21.61 -0.17 22.94
C THR A 92 22.96 -0.80 22.60
N GLN A 93 23.87 -0.71 23.56
CA GLN A 93 25.14 -1.41 23.54
C GLN A 93 24.87 -2.91 23.51
N THR A 94 25.31 -3.54 22.44
CA THR A 94 25.33 -4.99 22.25
C THR A 94 26.03 -5.67 23.42
N ASN A 95 25.30 -6.56 24.09
CA ASN A 95 25.87 -7.57 24.96
C ASN A 95 26.78 -8.47 24.09
N PRO A 96 28.08 -8.65 24.40
CA PRO A 96 28.94 -9.55 23.66
C PRO A 96 28.52 -11.00 23.96
N THR A 97 27.73 -11.59 23.05
CA THR A 97 27.55 -13.04 23.03
C THR A 97 28.91 -13.66 22.72
N ARG A 98 29.44 -14.33 23.75
CA ARG A 98 30.57 -15.26 23.72
C ARG A 98 30.58 -16.05 22.40
N LEU A 99 31.64 -15.87 21.62
CA LEU A 99 31.86 -16.58 20.36
C LEU A 99 31.93 -18.09 20.64
N THR A 100 30.89 -18.81 20.23
CA THR A 100 31.00 -20.24 19.97
C THR A 100 31.91 -20.41 18.76
N PRO A 101 32.94 -21.27 18.78
CA PRO A 101 33.73 -21.60 17.60
C PRO A 101 32.81 -22.21 16.54
N THR A 102 32.35 -21.38 15.61
CA THR A 102 31.63 -21.81 14.42
C THR A 102 32.64 -22.45 13.48
N GLN A 103 32.51 -23.77 13.30
CA GLN A 103 33.17 -24.50 12.24
C GLN A 103 32.90 -23.76 10.90
N PRO A 104 33.92 -23.52 10.05
CA PRO A 104 33.73 -22.88 8.76
C PRO A 104 32.67 -23.64 7.96
N LEU A 105 31.49 -23.06 7.83
CA LEU A 105 30.45 -23.57 6.95
C LEU A 105 31.04 -23.53 5.53
N ALA A 106 30.94 -24.64 4.81
CA ALA A 106 31.28 -24.68 3.40
C ALA A 106 30.61 -23.49 2.68
N PRO A 107 31.33 -22.78 1.79
CA PRO A 107 30.76 -21.65 1.10
C PRO A 107 29.45 -22.09 0.42
N PRO A 108 28.35 -21.35 0.61
CA PRO A 108 27.10 -21.67 -0.06
C PRO A 108 27.36 -21.79 -1.56
N PRO A 109 26.76 -22.79 -2.24
CA PRO A 109 26.96 -22.96 -3.67
C PRO A 109 26.67 -21.64 -4.37
N THR A 110 27.63 -21.16 -5.15
CA THR A 110 27.44 -19.97 -5.98
C THR A 110 26.24 -20.24 -6.90
N PRO A 111 25.14 -19.48 -6.79
CA PRO A 111 23.98 -19.70 -7.62
C PRO A 111 24.40 -19.55 -9.08
N THR A 112 24.15 -20.58 -9.88
CA THR A 112 24.32 -20.52 -11.33
C THR A 112 23.43 -19.39 -11.86
N PRO A 113 23.97 -18.41 -12.62
CA PRO A 113 23.18 -17.33 -13.16
C PRO A 113 22.18 -17.90 -14.17
N ILE A 114 20.91 -17.97 -13.76
CA ILE A 114 19.79 -18.19 -14.67
C ILE A 114 19.78 -17.01 -15.65
N PRO A 115 19.59 -17.23 -16.96
CA PRO A 115 19.44 -16.14 -17.92
C PRO A 115 18.31 -15.22 -17.44
N ALA A 116 18.65 -13.98 -17.10
CA ALA A 116 17.69 -13.01 -16.61
C ALA A 116 16.73 -12.69 -17.77
N THR A 117 15.54 -13.28 -17.75
CA THR A 117 14.39 -12.70 -18.44
C THR A 117 14.26 -11.29 -17.90
N THR A 118 14.50 -10.28 -18.74
CA THR A 118 14.37 -8.88 -18.33
C THR A 118 12.93 -8.65 -17.89
N GLY A 119 12.73 -8.39 -16.60
CA GLY A 119 11.40 -8.17 -16.04
C GLY A 119 10.82 -6.81 -16.46
N VAL A 120 9.74 -6.39 -15.80
CA VAL A 120 9.18 -5.04 -16.00
C VAL A 120 10.27 -3.97 -15.88
N ASN A 121 10.27 -3.03 -16.82
CA ASN A 121 11.25 -1.95 -16.92
C ASN A 121 12.71 -2.40 -17.05
N GLY A 122 12.98 -3.68 -17.34
CA GLY A 122 14.34 -4.21 -17.47
C GLY A 122 15.02 -4.50 -16.12
N ASN A 123 14.24 -4.75 -15.06
CA ASN A 123 14.83 -5.08 -13.77
C ASN A 123 15.58 -6.44 -13.83
N PRO A 124 16.72 -6.56 -13.12
CA PRO A 124 17.62 -7.70 -13.26
C PRO A 124 17.10 -8.98 -12.56
N TRP A 125 16.03 -8.87 -11.78
CA TRP A 125 15.47 -9.99 -11.00
C TRP A 125 14.36 -10.73 -11.73
N GLY A 126 14.00 -10.29 -12.93
CA GLY A 126 12.93 -10.91 -13.72
C GLY A 126 11.53 -10.70 -13.13
N TYR A 127 11.35 -9.71 -12.25
CA TYR A 127 10.03 -9.42 -11.72
C TYR A 127 9.13 -8.82 -12.80
N ASP A 128 7.90 -9.29 -12.95
CA ASP A 128 6.98 -8.79 -13.96
C ASP A 128 5.52 -8.76 -13.46
N PHE A 129 4.57 -8.46 -14.35
CA PHE A 129 3.14 -8.45 -14.04
C PHE A 129 2.40 -9.66 -14.62
N ASN A 130 3.13 -10.63 -15.18
CA ASN A 130 2.52 -11.86 -15.64
C ASN A 130 2.23 -12.76 -14.42
N PRO A 131 1.02 -13.33 -14.30
CA PRO A 131 0.68 -14.14 -13.14
C PRO A 131 1.70 -15.26 -12.90
N GLY A 132 2.26 -15.30 -11.70
CA GLY A 132 3.30 -16.22 -11.27
C GLY A 132 3.36 -16.34 -9.76
N GLN A 133 4.55 -16.52 -9.19
CA GLN A 133 4.73 -16.48 -7.74
C GLN A 133 4.76 -15.02 -7.28
N VAL A 134 4.03 -14.68 -6.22
CA VAL A 134 4.06 -13.31 -5.69
C VAL A 134 5.40 -13.00 -5.03
N VAL A 135 5.90 -11.78 -5.20
CA VAL A 135 7.18 -11.37 -4.60
C VAL A 135 6.96 -10.98 -3.13
N THR A 136 7.31 -11.86 -2.19
CA THR A 136 7.22 -11.60 -0.74
C THR A 136 8.54 -11.17 -0.11
N ASN A 137 9.66 -11.50 -0.73
CA ASN A 137 11.00 -11.13 -0.29
C ASN A 137 11.77 -10.48 -1.45
N PRO A 138 11.49 -9.20 -1.77
CA PRO A 138 12.18 -8.53 -2.86
C PRO A 138 13.67 -8.38 -2.55
N ASN A 139 14.48 -8.29 -3.61
CA ASN A 139 15.90 -7.99 -3.47
C ASN A 139 16.15 -6.70 -2.65
N PRO A 140 17.14 -6.63 -1.75
CA PRO A 140 17.41 -5.43 -0.93
C PRO A 140 17.63 -4.14 -1.74
N ASP A 141 18.10 -4.23 -2.99
CA ASP A 141 18.28 -3.07 -3.87
C ASP A 141 17.00 -2.65 -4.63
N PHE A 142 15.87 -3.30 -4.34
CA PHE A 142 14.60 -3.07 -5.04
C PHE A 142 14.18 -1.59 -5.05
N CYS A 143 14.25 -0.91 -3.91
CA CYS A 143 13.85 0.50 -3.79
C CYS A 143 14.89 1.49 -4.34
N SER A 144 16.08 1.02 -4.69
CA SER A 144 17.06 1.81 -5.44
C SER A 144 16.73 1.82 -6.93
N TYR A 145 16.07 0.77 -7.43
CA TYR A 145 15.66 0.62 -8.82
C TYR A 145 14.23 1.13 -9.07
N PHE A 146 13.28 0.74 -8.22
CA PHE A 146 11.88 1.14 -8.28
C PHE A 146 11.56 2.21 -7.22
N LYS A 147 10.61 3.11 -7.53
CA LYS A 147 10.11 4.08 -6.54
C LYS A 147 9.24 3.36 -5.51
N CYS A 148 9.74 3.24 -4.29
CA CYS A 148 9.01 2.67 -3.16
C CYS A 148 8.29 3.74 -2.32
N ILE A 149 7.17 3.38 -1.71
CA ILE A 149 6.59 4.16 -0.62
C ILE A 149 7.54 4.18 0.60
N SER A 150 7.47 5.23 1.43
CA SER A 150 8.41 5.43 2.54
C SER A 150 8.48 4.26 3.53
N ASN A 151 7.39 3.50 3.72
CA ASN A 151 7.32 2.40 4.68
C ASN A 151 7.44 1.01 4.04
N PHE A 152 7.99 0.92 2.83
CA PHE A 152 8.03 -0.33 2.05
C PHE A 152 8.66 -1.50 2.81
N TRP A 153 9.83 -1.31 3.41
CA TRP A 153 10.57 -2.39 4.08
C TRP A 153 9.90 -2.91 5.36
N ASN A 154 9.05 -2.09 5.98
CA ASN A 154 8.26 -2.47 7.15
C ASN A 154 6.92 -3.12 6.77
N GLY A 155 6.63 -3.23 5.47
CA GLY A 155 5.43 -3.86 4.95
C GLY A 155 5.45 -5.39 5.08
N ALA A 156 4.26 -5.99 5.17
CA ALA A 156 4.05 -7.44 5.22
C ALA A 156 3.32 -7.93 3.95
N GLY A 157 3.43 -9.22 3.61
CA GLY A 157 2.77 -9.77 2.42
C GLY A 157 3.65 -9.65 1.17
N TYR A 158 3.05 -9.25 0.04
CA TYR A 158 3.71 -9.23 -1.26
C TYR A 158 3.78 -7.82 -1.89
N VAL A 159 4.66 -7.70 -2.89
CA VAL A 159 4.90 -6.46 -3.62
C VAL A 159 3.79 -6.20 -4.64
N VAL A 160 3.23 -4.99 -4.59
CA VAL A 160 2.27 -4.47 -5.55
C VAL A 160 2.73 -3.11 -6.06
N GLN A 161 2.30 -2.75 -7.27
CA GLN A 161 2.37 -1.39 -7.77
C GLN A 161 1.06 -0.65 -7.43
N CYS A 162 1.17 0.53 -6.85
CA CYS A 162 0.08 1.45 -6.61
C CYS A 162 -0.27 2.24 -7.89
N SER A 163 -1.45 2.85 -7.94
CA SER A 163 -1.93 3.64 -9.10
C SER A 163 -1.03 4.84 -9.45
N ASP A 164 -0.29 5.38 -8.49
CA ASP A 164 0.69 6.46 -8.71
C ASP A 164 2.06 5.96 -9.21
N GLY A 165 2.19 4.65 -9.47
CA GLY A 165 3.41 4.02 -9.95
C GLY A 165 4.42 3.66 -8.86
N GLN A 166 4.16 3.98 -7.59
CA GLN A 166 5.01 3.57 -6.47
C GLN A 166 4.75 2.13 -6.06
N TYR A 167 5.75 1.48 -5.46
CA TYR A 167 5.66 0.10 -5.00
C TYR A 167 5.45 0.02 -3.50
N SER A 168 4.66 -0.97 -3.09
CA SER A 168 4.31 -1.28 -1.69
C SER A 168 4.46 -2.77 -1.42
N LYS A 169 5.11 -3.15 -0.32
CA LYS A 169 5.17 -4.54 0.17
C LYS A 169 4.05 -4.77 1.18
N SER A 170 2.80 -4.51 0.79
CA SER A 170 1.62 -4.66 1.66
C SER A 170 0.44 -5.33 0.98
N GLY A 171 0.66 -6.03 -0.15
CA GLY A 171 -0.42 -6.51 -1.04
C GLY A 171 -1.54 -7.35 -0.39
N ASP A 172 -1.32 -7.93 0.78
CA ASP A 172 -2.30 -8.72 1.54
C ASP A 172 -3.29 -7.89 2.38
N ARG A 173 -3.08 -6.57 2.50
CA ARG A 173 -3.89 -5.68 3.35
C ARG A 173 -4.95 -4.91 2.59
N ARG A 174 -6.13 -4.79 3.21
CA ARG A 174 -7.27 -4.00 2.68
C ARG A 174 -6.98 -2.52 2.47
N SER A 175 -6.00 -1.95 3.18
CA SER A 175 -5.63 -0.53 3.11
C SER A 175 -4.40 -0.25 2.22
N THR A 176 -3.96 -1.24 1.45
CA THR A 176 -2.76 -1.10 0.62
C THR A 176 -2.93 -0.09 -0.48
N CYS A 177 -1.93 0.77 -0.63
CA CYS A 177 -1.96 1.91 -1.54
C CYS A 177 -3.14 2.88 -1.30
N SER A 178 -3.76 2.88 -0.11
CA SER A 178 -4.90 3.77 0.19
C SER A 178 -4.57 5.26 0.03
N ARG A 179 -3.32 5.66 0.31
CA ARG A 179 -2.81 7.02 0.08
C ARG A 179 -2.25 7.26 -1.33
N ASN A 180 -2.20 6.21 -2.15
CA ASN A 180 -1.53 6.15 -3.45
C ASN A 180 -2.50 5.75 -4.58
N GLY A 181 -3.80 5.97 -4.38
CA GLY A 181 -4.84 5.71 -5.39
C GLY A 181 -5.27 4.25 -5.55
N GLY A 182 -4.94 3.38 -4.59
CA GLY A 182 -5.25 1.96 -4.63
C GLY A 182 -4.19 1.11 -5.33
N ILE A 183 -4.42 -0.20 -5.34
CA ILE A 183 -3.56 -1.18 -6.01
C ILE A 183 -3.86 -1.12 -7.51
N ALA A 184 -2.82 -0.95 -8.33
CA ALA A 184 -2.91 -1.07 -9.77
C ALA A 184 -2.70 -2.53 -10.22
N GLN A 185 -1.61 -3.16 -9.76
CA GLN A 185 -1.25 -4.52 -10.15
C GLN A 185 -0.29 -5.20 -9.16
N THR A 186 -0.31 -6.52 -9.16
CA THR A 186 0.58 -7.36 -8.36
C THR A 186 1.86 -7.66 -9.12
N LEU A 187 3.00 -7.59 -8.43
CA LEU A 187 4.30 -7.96 -8.99
C LEU A 187 4.60 -9.43 -8.71
N TYR A 188 5.04 -10.14 -9.74
CA TYR A 188 5.32 -11.57 -9.73
C TYR A 188 6.80 -11.85 -10.05
N GLN A 189 7.23 -13.06 -9.68
CA GLN A 189 8.51 -13.66 -10.01
C GLN A 189 8.28 -15.05 -10.60
N HIS A 190 9.26 -15.51 -11.39
CA HIS A 190 9.26 -16.79 -12.10
C HIS A 190 10.57 -17.55 -11.85
#